data_AF-K1SPJ0-F1
#
_entry.id   AF-K1SPJ0-F1
#
_cell.length_a   1.000
_cell.length_b   1.000
_cell.length_c   1.000
_cell.angle_alpha   90.00
_cell.angle_beta   90.00
_cell.angle_gamma   90.00
#
_symmetry.space_group_name_H-M   'P 1'
#
loop_
_entity.id
_entity.type
_entity.pdbx_description
1 polymer ?
#
loop_
_entity_poly.entity_id
_entity_poly.type
_entity_poly.pdbx_seq_one_letter_code
_entity_poly.pdbx_strand_id
1 'polypeptide(L)'
;REQITGVKTVSGATYHCKAVVLCTGTYLRARCLTGEMITYTGPNGLMAANHLTDSLLAHGVEMFRFKTGTPARIDKRSIDFSKMEEQKGDEKVVPFSFTTNPKDVQIDQVSCWLTYTNEKTHEIIRNNLNRSPIYAGIIEGTGPRYCPSIEDKVVKFADKDRHQIFIEPEGLH
;
A
#
# COMPACT_ATOMS: atom_id res chain seq x y z
N ARG A 1 17.51 -20.26 -29.43
CA ARG A 1 17.15 -19.13 -28.54
C ARG A 1 15.86 -19.50 -27.87
N GLU A 2 15.78 -19.39 -26.54
CA GLU A 2 14.49 -19.52 -25.86
C GLU A 2 13.61 -18.33 -26.24
N GLN A 3 12.34 -18.59 -26.52
CA GLN A 3 11.38 -17.58 -26.91
C GLN A 3 10.07 -17.85 -26.18
N ILE A 4 9.38 -16.78 -25.79
CA ILE A 4 8.01 -16.87 -25.28
C ILE A 4 7.11 -17.37 -26.41
N THR A 5 6.31 -18.39 -26.11
CA THR A 5 5.33 -18.97 -27.03
C THR A 5 3.89 -18.83 -26.54
N GLY A 6 3.70 -18.42 -25.28
CA GLY A 6 2.39 -18.29 -24.66
C GLY A 6 2.42 -18.19 -23.14
N VAL A 7 1.24 -18.17 -22.55
CA VAL A 7 0.99 -18.25 -21.11
C VAL A 7 -0.02 -19.35 -20.81
N LYS A 8 0.16 -20.05 -19.69
CA LYS A 8 -0.79 -21.04 -19.19
C LYS A 8 -1.49 -20.50 -17.94
N THR A 9 -2.81 -20.54 -17.91
CA THR A 9 -3.61 -20.10 -16.76
C THR A 9 -3.79 -21.24 -15.75
N VAL A 10 -4.27 -20.89 -14.55
CA VAL A 10 -4.58 -21.88 -13.49
C VAL A 10 -5.67 -22.88 -13.91
N SER A 11 -6.57 -22.49 -14.82
CA SER A 11 -7.60 -23.39 -15.38
C SER A 11 -7.04 -24.40 -16.38
N GLY A 12 -5.76 -24.31 -16.74
CA GLY A 12 -5.10 -25.18 -17.71
C GLY A 12 -5.13 -24.65 -19.15
N ALA A 13 -5.86 -23.57 -19.43
CA ALA A 13 -5.91 -22.95 -20.75
C ALA A 13 -4.55 -22.37 -21.14
N THR A 14 -4.19 -22.47 -22.42
CA THR A 14 -2.94 -21.92 -22.97
C THR A 14 -3.27 -20.86 -24.01
N TYR A 15 -2.71 -19.67 -23.84
CA TYR A 15 -2.85 -18.55 -24.76
C TYR A 15 -1.52 -18.30 -25.45
N HIS A 16 -1.48 -18.50 -26.76
CA HIS A 16 -0.27 -18.26 -27.56
C HIS A 16 -0.05 -16.76 -27.79
N CYS A 17 1.20 -16.32 -27.68
CA CYS A 17 1.58 -14.94 -27.94
C CYS A 17 3.06 -14.85 -28.33
N LYS A 18 3.43 -13.74 -28.97
CA LYS A 18 4.82 -13.43 -29.34
C LYS A 18 5.59 -12.70 -28.23
N ALA A 19 4.87 -12.08 -27.30
CA ALA A 19 5.42 -11.31 -26.19
C ALA A 19 4.44 -11.30 -25.00
N VAL A 20 4.99 -11.19 -23.79
CA VAL A 20 4.24 -11.09 -22.53
C VAL A 20 4.80 -9.91 -21.74
N VAL A 21 3.90 -9.07 -21.22
CA VAL A 21 4.24 -8.01 -20.27
C VAL A 21 3.67 -8.39 -18.91
N LEU A 22 4.54 -8.47 -17.90
CA LEU A 22 4.17 -8.86 -16.54
C LEU A 22 3.94 -7.62 -15.67
N CYS A 23 2.69 -7.36 -15.32
CA CYS A 23 2.29 -6.25 -14.44
C CYS A 23 1.70 -6.81 -13.14
N THR A 24 2.49 -7.61 -12.41
CA THR A 24 1.99 -8.47 -11.32
C THR A 24 1.69 -7.73 -10.02
N GLY A 25 1.99 -6.44 -9.91
CA GLY A 25 1.82 -5.65 -8.69
C GLY A 25 2.41 -6.36 -7.47
N THR A 26 1.63 -6.43 -6.39
CA THR A 26 2.03 -7.05 -5.12
C THR A 26 1.55 -8.51 -4.99
N TYR A 27 1.30 -9.23 -6.09
CA TYR A 27 0.65 -10.56 -6.06
C TYR A 27 1.60 -11.76 -6.12
N LEU A 28 2.84 -11.61 -6.61
CA LEU A 28 3.81 -12.71 -6.67
C LEU A 28 4.19 -13.20 -5.27
N ARG A 29 3.88 -14.46 -4.94
CA ARG A 29 4.05 -15.07 -3.60
C ARG A 29 3.68 -14.09 -2.46
N ALA A 30 2.55 -13.41 -2.65
CA ALA A 30 2.05 -12.39 -1.76
C ALA A 30 1.71 -12.96 -0.38
N ARG A 31 1.92 -12.13 0.64
CA ARG A 31 1.52 -12.40 2.02
C ARG A 31 1.06 -11.08 2.64
N CYS A 32 -0.05 -11.12 3.37
CA CYS A 32 -0.56 -10.02 4.16
C CYS A 32 -0.22 -10.27 5.64
N LEU A 33 0.33 -9.26 6.31
CA LEU A 33 0.80 -9.35 7.70
C LEU A 33 0.03 -8.36 8.57
N THR A 34 -0.58 -8.84 9.65
CA THR A 34 -1.29 -8.03 10.64
C THR A 34 -0.92 -8.51 12.04
N GLY A 35 -0.04 -7.77 12.72
CA GLY A 35 0.54 -8.23 13.98
C GLY A 35 1.27 -9.56 13.79
N GLU A 36 0.91 -10.57 14.57
CA GLU A 36 1.45 -11.93 14.47
C GLU A 36 0.81 -12.75 13.33
N MET A 37 -0.31 -12.29 12.77
CA MET A 37 -1.05 -13.04 11.76
C MET A 37 -0.41 -12.87 10.38
N ILE A 38 -0.10 -13.99 9.73
CA ILE A 38 0.37 -14.04 8.33
C ILE A 38 -0.66 -14.80 7.50
N THR A 39 -1.20 -14.14 6.48
CA THR A 39 -2.10 -14.77 5.51
C THR A 39 -1.43 -14.80 4.14
N TYR A 40 -1.44 -15.97 3.48
CA TYR A 40 -0.85 -16.18 2.15
C TYR A 40 -1.80 -15.74 1.05
N THR A 41 -2.09 -14.45 1.04
CA THR A 41 -3.05 -13.81 0.15
C THR A 41 -2.47 -12.52 -0.40
N GLY A 42 -3.01 -12.07 -1.52
CA GLY A 42 -2.79 -10.74 -2.06
C GLY A 42 -3.66 -9.70 -1.35
N PRO A 43 -3.54 -8.43 -1.73
CA PRO A 43 -4.38 -7.36 -1.20
C PRO A 43 -5.87 -7.67 -1.33
N ASN A 44 -6.68 -7.22 -0.37
CA ASN A 44 -8.14 -7.36 -0.37
C ASN A 44 -8.67 -8.81 -0.47
N GLY A 45 -7.88 -9.79 -0.03
CA GLY A 45 -8.29 -11.21 -0.01
C GLY A 45 -8.19 -11.90 -1.37
N LEU A 46 -7.61 -11.25 -2.37
CA LEU A 46 -7.37 -11.83 -3.69
C LEU A 46 -6.21 -12.84 -3.65
N MET A 47 -6.27 -13.89 -4.46
CA MET A 47 -5.26 -14.97 -4.39
C MET A 47 -3.85 -14.52 -4.80
N ALA A 48 -2.85 -15.07 -4.12
CA ALA A 48 -1.45 -14.89 -4.48
C ALA A 48 -1.07 -15.67 -5.76
N ALA A 49 -0.21 -15.08 -6.60
CA ALA A 49 0.27 -15.68 -7.84
C ALA A 49 1.49 -16.59 -7.59
N ASN A 50 1.24 -17.76 -6.99
CA ASN A 50 2.30 -18.72 -6.64
C ASN A 50 2.91 -19.42 -7.86
N HIS A 51 2.06 -20.00 -8.73
CA HIS A 51 2.53 -20.75 -9.91
C HIS A 51 3.36 -19.90 -10.89
N LEU A 52 2.98 -18.63 -11.07
CA LEU A 52 3.76 -17.72 -11.91
C LEU A 52 5.15 -17.48 -11.33
N THR A 53 5.25 -17.34 -10.00
CA THR A 53 6.55 -17.17 -9.33
C THR A 53 7.42 -18.42 -9.50
N ASP A 54 6.85 -19.62 -9.35
CA ASP A 54 7.56 -20.88 -9.54
C ASP A 54 8.08 -21.03 -10.98
N SER A 55 7.25 -20.66 -11.97
CA SER A 55 7.63 -20.65 -13.38
C SER A 55 8.80 -19.70 -13.65
N LEU A 56 8.75 -18.48 -13.11
CA LEU A 56 9.82 -17.49 -13.29
C LEU A 56 11.14 -17.97 -12.67
N LEU A 57 11.10 -18.52 -11.46
CA LEU A 57 12.27 -19.12 -10.80
C LEU A 57 12.86 -20.28 -11.61
N ALA A 58 12.02 -21.15 -12.17
CA ALA A 58 12.45 -22.27 -13.01
C ALA A 58 13.17 -21.81 -14.29
N HIS A 59 12.91 -20.59 -14.76
CA HIS A 59 13.57 -19.97 -15.91
C HIS A 59 14.71 -19.01 -15.50
N GLY A 60 15.21 -19.10 -14.26
CA GLY A 60 16.37 -18.36 -13.80
C GLY A 60 16.13 -16.90 -13.44
N VAL A 61 14.86 -16.48 -13.27
CA VAL A 61 14.54 -15.12 -12.80
C VAL A 61 14.74 -15.05 -11.29
N GLU A 62 15.68 -14.21 -10.85
CA GLU A 62 15.90 -13.94 -9.43
C GLU A 62 14.71 -13.19 -8.80
N MET A 63 14.37 -13.55 -7.57
CA MET A 63 13.24 -12.98 -6.84
C MET A 63 13.71 -12.31 -5.55
N PHE A 64 13.20 -11.11 -5.31
CA PHE A 64 13.41 -10.36 -4.07
C PHE A 64 12.08 -10.13 -3.36
N ARG A 65 12.14 -9.99 -2.03
CA ARG A 65 10.96 -9.66 -1.21
C ARG A 65 11.01 -8.21 -0.77
N PHE A 66 9.99 -7.47 -1.18
CA PHE A 66 9.71 -6.14 -0.66
C PHE A 66 8.49 -6.17 0.24
N LYS A 67 8.45 -5.23 1.20
CA LYS A 67 7.33 -5.03 2.10
C LYS A 67 6.84 -3.60 2.00
N THR A 68 5.55 -3.44 1.79
CA THR A 68 4.84 -2.15 1.92
C THR A 68 3.79 -2.26 3.02
N GLY A 69 3.43 -1.12 3.62
CA GLY A 69 2.37 -1.02 4.61
C GLY A 69 1.23 -0.15 4.08
N THR A 70 0.03 -0.37 4.59
CA THR A 70 -1.14 0.46 4.29
C THR A 70 -1.85 0.76 5.61
N PRO A 71 -2.39 1.98 5.80
CA PRO A 71 -3.13 2.31 7.02
C PRO A 71 -4.46 1.55 7.11
N ALA A 72 -5.01 1.49 8.32
CA ALA A 72 -6.38 1.02 8.52
C ALA A 72 -7.38 1.99 7.86
N ARG A 73 -8.51 1.45 7.41
CA ARG A 73 -9.65 2.25 6.92
C ARG A 73 -10.58 2.45 8.08
N ILE A 74 -11.11 3.67 8.20
CA ILE A 74 -11.93 4.09 9.34
C ILE A 74 -13.29 4.59 8.84
N ASP A 75 -14.33 4.31 9.60
CA ASP A 75 -15.68 4.77 9.28
C ASP A 75 -15.79 6.27 9.56
N LYS A 76 -16.08 7.06 8.53
CA LYS A 76 -16.27 8.52 8.62
C LYS A 76 -17.22 8.94 9.75
N ARG A 77 -18.25 8.14 10.03
CA ARG A 77 -19.28 8.45 11.04
C ARG A 77 -18.74 8.39 12.47
N SER A 78 -17.59 7.74 12.67
CA SER A 78 -16.93 7.60 13.97
C SER A 78 -15.90 8.71 14.25
N ILE A 79 -15.73 9.65 13.33
CA ILE A 79 -14.68 10.68 13.39
C ILE A 79 -15.28 12.03 13.79
N ASP A 80 -14.64 12.69 14.76
CA ASP A 80 -14.94 14.07 15.13
C ASP A 80 -14.05 15.05 14.34
N PHE A 81 -14.55 15.50 13.18
CA PHE A 81 -13.86 16.44 12.31
C PHE A 81 -13.70 17.85 12.91
N SER A 82 -14.48 18.21 13.94
CA SER A 82 -14.40 19.54 14.56
C SER A 82 -13.07 19.81 15.27
N LYS A 83 -12.33 18.75 15.56
CA LYS A 83 -11.01 18.79 16.21
C LYS A 83 -9.83 18.74 15.23
N MET A 84 -10.11 18.81 13.92
CA MET A 84 -9.12 18.70 12.87
C MET A 84 -9.08 19.97 12.03
N GLU A 85 -7.96 20.17 11.33
CA GLU A 85 -7.82 21.29 10.40
C GLU A 85 -8.29 20.85 9.01
N GLU A 86 -9.30 21.52 8.47
CA GLU A 86 -9.79 21.24 7.12
C GLU A 86 -8.75 21.68 6.07
N GLN A 87 -8.45 20.79 5.12
CA GLN A 87 -7.51 21.02 4.02
C GLN A 87 -8.28 20.92 2.71
N LYS A 88 -8.57 22.08 2.10
CA LYS A 88 -9.29 22.19 0.84
C LYS A 88 -8.34 21.99 -0.34
N GLY A 89 -8.89 21.50 -1.45
CA GLY A 89 -8.20 21.53 -2.74
C GLY A 89 -8.06 22.96 -3.28
N ASP A 90 -7.32 23.09 -4.38
CA ASP A 90 -7.16 24.36 -5.08
C ASP A 90 -8.51 24.90 -5.58
N GLU A 91 -8.69 26.23 -5.53
CA GLU A 91 -9.91 26.88 -6.02
C GLU A 91 -10.16 26.63 -7.51
N LYS A 92 -9.09 26.48 -8.29
CA LYS A 92 -9.14 26.15 -9.72
C LYS A 92 -8.41 24.84 -9.97
N VAL A 93 -9.18 23.81 -10.32
CA VAL A 93 -8.62 22.47 -10.59
C VAL A 93 -7.76 22.52 -11.85
N VAL A 94 -6.51 22.12 -11.72
CA VAL A 94 -5.60 21.93 -12.86
C VAL A 94 -5.70 20.47 -13.32
N PRO A 95 -6.13 20.20 -14.56
CA PRO A 95 -6.18 18.82 -15.04
C PRO A 95 -4.77 18.25 -15.14
N PHE A 96 -4.63 16.96 -14.80
CA PHE A 96 -3.37 16.23 -14.97
C PHE A 96 -3.00 16.04 -16.45
N SER A 97 -3.99 15.94 -17.36
CA SER A 97 -3.76 15.73 -18.80
C SER A 97 -3.88 17.03 -19.59
N PHE A 98 -2.96 17.25 -20.53
CA PHE A 98 -3.01 18.37 -21.48
C PHE A 98 -4.21 18.33 -22.44
N THR A 99 -4.81 17.16 -22.63
CA THR A 99 -5.97 16.98 -23.53
C THR A 99 -7.30 17.17 -22.82
N THR A 100 -7.31 17.19 -21.49
CA THR A 100 -8.53 17.44 -20.72
C THR A 100 -8.85 18.91 -20.76
N ASN A 101 -10.06 19.25 -21.22
CA ASN A 101 -10.56 20.62 -21.16
C ASN A 101 -10.70 21.04 -19.68
N PRO A 102 -9.97 22.08 -19.21
CA PRO A 102 -9.99 22.47 -17.80
C PRO A 102 -11.38 22.83 -17.27
N LYS A 103 -12.31 23.26 -18.13
CA LYS A 103 -13.68 23.60 -17.71
C LYS A 103 -14.46 22.38 -17.23
N ASP A 104 -14.19 21.21 -17.79
CA ASP A 104 -14.96 19.99 -17.53
C ASP A 104 -14.57 19.32 -16.20
N VAL A 105 -13.47 19.76 -15.58
CA VAL A 105 -12.95 19.23 -14.30
C VAL A 105 -13.14 20.18 -13.12
N GLN A 106 -13.84 21.30 -13.32
CA GLN A 106 -14.24 22.19 -12.21
C GLN A 106 -15.48 21.61 -11.51
N ILE A 107 -15.28 20.49 -10.81
CA ILE A 107 -16.31 19.77 -10.06
C ILE A 107 -16.19 20.06 -8.57
N ASP A 108 -17.28 19.83 -7.82
CA ASP A 108 -17.28 19.92 -6.37
C ASP A 108 -16.19 19.02 -5.76
N GLN A 109 -15.26 19.64 -5.04
CA GLN A 109 -14.17 18.95 -4.36
C GLN A 109 -14.59 18.62 -2.92
N VAL A 110 -14.09 17.51 -2.40
CA VAL A 110 -14.19 17.18 -0.97
C VAL A 110 -12.88 17.50 -0.27
N SER A 111 -12.99 17.99 0.96
CA SER A 111 -11.83 18.31 1.79
C SER A 111 -11.16 17.05 2.34
N CYS A 112 -9.86 17.16 2.58
CA CYS A 112 -9.15 16.28 3.50
C CYS A 112 -9.08 16.95 4.88
N TRP A 113 -8.66 16.21 5.91
CA TRP A 113 -8.48 16.75 7.25
C TRP A 113 -7.11 16.42 7.81
N LEU A 114 -6.48 17.40 8.43
CA LEU A 114 -5.17 17.33 9.01
C LEU A 114 -5.27 17.15 10.53
N THR A 115 -4.54 16.16 11.04
CA THR A 115 -4.41 15.90 12.47
C THR A 115 -3.01 15.38 12.79
N TYR A 116 -2.75 15.08 14.07
CA TYR A 116 -1.43 14.68 14.55
C TYR A 116 -1.55 13.52 15.54
N THR A 117 -0.51 12.67 15.55
CA THR A 117 -0.26 11.80 16.71
C THR A 117 0.18 12.63 17.92
N ASN A 118 0.21 12.00 19.08
CA ASN A 118 0.73 12.59 20.31
C ASN A 118 1.57 11.57 21.09
N GLU A 119 2.16 12.01 22.21
CA GLU A 119 2.98 11.17 23.09
C GLU A 119 2.26 9.90 23.54
N LYS A 120 0.97 9.98 23.87
CA LYS A 120 0.17 8.80 24.24
C LYS A 120 0.05 7.80 23.10
N THR A 121 -0.13 8.27 21.86
CA THR A 121 -0.08 7.40 20.68
C THR A 121 1.28 6.72 20.55
N HIS A 122 2.37 7.46 20.76
CA HIS A 122 3.72 6.90 20.66
C HIS A 122 4.00 5.89 21.76
N GLU A 123 3.53 6.13 22.98
CA GLU A 123 3.61 5.19 24.10
C GLU A 123 2.88 3.88 23.76
N ILE A 124 1.64 3.95 23.25
CA ILE A 124 0.88 2.76 22.82
C ILE A 124 1.65 1.97 21.76
N ILE A 125 2.24 2.66 20.77
CA ILE A 125 3.06 2.02 19.74
C ILE A 125 4.28 1.34 20.35
N ARG A 126 5.05 2.05 21.18
CA ARG A 126 6.28 1.54 21.83
C ARG A 126 6.00 0.29 22.66
N ASN A 127 4.91 0.30 23.43
CA ASN A 127 4.49 -0.82 24.27
C ASN A 127 4.08 -2.07 23.48
N ASN A 128 3.85 -1.95 22.16
CA ASN A 128 3.42 -3.03 21.28
C ASN A 128 4.39 -3.30 20.12
N LEU A 129 5.60 -2.73 20.13
CA LEU A 129 6.57 -2.89 19.03
C LEU A 129 6.94 -4.35 18.77
N ASN A 130 6.97 -5.18 19.81
CA ASN A 130 7.24 -6.61 19.72
C ASN A 130 6.22 -7.38 18.87
N ARG A 131 5.03 -6.83 18.64
CA ARG A 131 3.99 -7.40 17.78
C ARG A 131 4.11 -6.99 16.33
N SER A 132 4.94 -6.00 16.02
CA SER A 132 5.16 -5.55 14.64
C SER A 132 6.02 -6.56 13.88
N PRO A 133 5.61 -7.02 12.69
CA PRO A 133 6.42 -7.94 11.89
C PRO A 133 7.82 -7.43 11.54
N ILE A 134 8.01 -6.09 11.53
CA ILE A 134 9.33 -5.46 11.31
C ILE A 134 10.28 -5.78 12.46
N TYR A 135 9.80 -5.66 13.70
CA TYR A 135 10.64 -5.80 14.89
C TYR A 135 10.64 -7.23 15.46
N ALA A 136 9.64 -8.04 15.13
CA ALA A 136 9.54 -9.44 15.53
C ALA A 136 10.45 -10.39 14.72
N GLY A 137 11.25 -9.88 13.78
CA GLY A 137 12.13 -10.70 12.92
C GLY A 137 11.39 -11.57 11.89
N ILE A 138 10.10 -11.33 11.69
CA ILE A 138 9.24 -12.10 10.76
C ILE A 138 9.46 -11.68 9.30
N ILE A 139 9.89 -10.43 9.07
CA ILE A 139 10.08 -9.90 7.72
C ILE A 139 11.48 -10.23 7.19
N GLU A 140 11.51 -11.10 6.19
CA GLU A 140 12.63 -11.27 5.25
C GLU A 140 12.43 -10.30 4.08
N GLY A 141 12.90 -9.06 4.21
CA GLY A 141 12.80 -8.09 3.12
C GLY A 141 13.17 -6.66 3.54
N THR A 142 13.94 -5.98 2.69
CA THR A 142 14.22 -4.55 2.88
C THR A 142 12.95 -3.75 2.59
N GLY A 143 12.44 -3.02 3.58
CA GLY A 143 11.38 -2.03 3.36
C GLY A 143 11.84 -0.91 2.41
N PRO A 144 10.91 -0.17 1.77
CA PRO A 144 11.26 1.00 0.98
C PRO A 144 12.04 1.99 1.84
N ARG A 145 13.21 2.42 1.32
CA ARG A 145 14.20 3.21 2.06
C ARG A 145 13.67 4.56 2.59
N TYR A 146 12.52 5.03 2.11
CA TYR A 146 12.07 6.43 2.22
C TYR A 146 10.75 6.67 2.96
N CYS A 147 9.87 5.66 3.13
CA CYS A 147 8.60 5.85 3.84
C CYS A 147 8.44 4.79 4.95
N PRO A 148 9.03 5.01 6.12
CA PRO A 148 8.84 4.12 7.27
C PRO A 148 7.36 4.10 7.70
N SER A 149 6.89 2.95 8.18
CA SER A 149 5.59 2.85 8.83
C SER A 149 5.57 3.67 10.12
N ILE A 150 4.38 3.98 10.66
CA ILE A 150 4.28 4.86 11.84
C ILE A 150 5.06 4.32 13.03
N GLU A 151 5.06 3.00 13.24
CA GLU A 151 5.83 2.35 14.28
C GLU A 151 7.35 2.51 14.09
N ASP A 152 7.81 2.51 12.84
CA ASP A 152 9.23 2.72 12.52
C ASP A 152 9.61 4.21 12.59
N LYS A 153 8.69 5.14 12.29
CA LYS A 153 8.88 6.58 12.51
C LYS A 153 9.06 6.91 13.98
N VAL A 154 8.24 6.33 14.87
CA VAL A 154 8.32 6.57 16.32
C VAL A 154 9.65 6.10 16.92
N VAL A 155 10.27 5.06 16.34
CA VAL A 155 11.59 4.57 16.78
C VAL A 155 12.73 5.40 16.15
N LYS A 156 12.69 5.65 14.84
CA LYS A 156 13.77 6.35 14.12
C LYS A 156 13.83 7.85 14.43
N PHE A 157 12.70 8.47 14.67
CA PHE A 157 12.55 9.91 14.91
C PHE A 157 11.97 10.14 16.30
N ALA A 158 12.61 9.54 17.31
CA ALA A 158 12.15 9.58 18.69
C ALA A 158 12.19 11.00 19.30
N ASP A 159 12.89 11.95 18.67
CA ASP A 159 12.90 13.38 19.01
C ASP A 159 11.62 14.13 18.60
N LYS A 160 10.74 13.49 17.83
CA LYS A 160 9.48 14.10 17.37
C LYS A 160 8.34 13.77 18.33
N ASP A 161 7.80 14.78 18.99
CA ASP A 161 6.65 14.63 19.90
C ASP A 161 5.33 14.32 19.17
N ARG A 162 5.30 14.55 17.85
CA ARG A 162 4.14 14.29 16.99
C ARG A 162 4.52 14.04 15.53
N HIS A 163 3.65 13.31 14.85
CA HIS A 163 3.69 13.08 13.41
C HIS A 163 2.35 13.45 12.78
N GLN A 164 2.43 14.10 11.62
CA GLN A 164 1.28 14.53 10.83
C GLN A 164 0.51 13.34 10.22
N ILE A 165 -0.81 13.43 10.22
CA ILE A 165 -1.73 12.46 9.62
C ILE A 165 -2.78 13.22 8.79
N PHE A 166 -3.03 12.74 7.58
CA PHE A 166 -4.18 13.15 6.78
C PHE A 166 -5.29 12.11 6.87
N ILE A 167 -6.52 12.58 7.03
CA ILE A 167 -7.75 11.82 6.88
C ILE A 167 -8.30 12.16 5.51
N GLU A 168 -8.32 11.16 4.62
CA GLU A 168 -8.66 11.30 3.21
C GLU A 168 -9.92 10.48 2.91
N PRO A 169 -10.95 11.05 2.29
CA PRO A 169 -12.07 10.27 1.77
C PRO A 169 -11.62 9.27 0.69
N GLU A 170 -12.02 8.00 0.80
CA GLU A 170 -11.74 7.00 -0.25
C GLU A 170 -12.72 7.10 -1.46
N GLY A 171 -13.81 7.88 -1.34
CA GLY A 171 -14.81 8.08 -2.38
C GLY A 171 -15.92 9.05 -1.99
N LEU A 172 -16.73 9.45 -2.97
CA LEU A 172 -17.89 10.35 -2.79
C LEU A 172 -19.21 9.61 -2.53
N HIS A 173 -19.29 8.35 -2.94
CA HIS A 173 -20.49 7.52 -2.96
C HIS A 173 -20.21 6.16 -2.34
#